data_AF-A0A9P7AQ79-F1
#
_entry.id   AF-A0A9P7AQ79-F1
#
_cell.length_a   1.000
_cell.length_b   1.000
_cell.length_c   1.000
_cell.angle_alpha   90.00
_cell.angle_beta   90.00
_cell.angle_gamma   90.00
#
_symmetry.space_group_name_H-M   'P 1'
#
loop_
_entity.id
_entity.type
_entity.pdbx_description
1 polymer ?
#
loop_
_entity_poly.entity_id
_entity_poly.type
_entity_poly.pdbx_seq_one_letter_code
_entity_poly.pdbx_strand_id
1 'polypeptide(L)'
;TFHRSFSGSSLDANVVLGAKDHTLFHIHSWTLKMTSGWFRSLFSMPQQNPLPNHPEFINLDEDSHTLESLLLMLCGLPVNPLTSYDEVDALLFAAEKYEMPGPISLIRVLIMTPPLLDQPLHLYAAATRCGWKEEARHASVQLLALNIYTQEHQPILRKLHMGAVLDLMNLHHNRREGIRQRLNERPFVTRSTTASCPRCRWKVDHRTWRELKYRVVMEMDVRQLGDMVVDVGLTGWPEAIA
;
A
#
# COMPACT_ATOMS: atom_id res chain seq x y z
N THR A 1 15.86 -27.26 -14.13
CA THR A 1 16.13 -28.05 -12.90
C THR A 1 14.86 -28.10 -12.06
N PHE A 2 14.54 -29.23 -11.41
CA PHE A 2 13.34 -29.30 -10.56
C PHE A 2 13.52 -28.57 -9.23
N HIS A 3 12.50 -27.82 -8.83
CA HIS A 3 12.47 -27.14 -7.54
C HIS A 3 12.38 -28.14 -6.39
N ARG A 4 13.14 -27.92 -5.30
CA ARG A 4 13.28 -28.91 -4.20
C ARG A 4 11.95 -29.24 -3.51
N SER A 5 11.13 -28.23 -3.24
CA SER A 5 9.83 -28.42 -2.58
C SER A 5 8.77 -29.06 -3.49
N PHE A 6 9.00 -29.03 -4.82
CA PHE A 6 8.08 -29.52 -5.84
C PHE A 6 8.70 -30.61 -6.72
N SER A 7 9.73 -31.31 -6.22
CA SER A 7 10.37 -32.43 -6.91
C SER A 7 9.85 -33.80 -6.45
N GLY A 8 9.38 -33.89 -5.20
CA GLY A 8 9.00 -35.15 -4.54
C GLY A 8 7.53 -35.60 -4.71
N SER A 9 6.65 -34.77 -5.27
CA SER A 9 5.23 -35.13 -5.52
C SER A 9 5.02 -35.94 -6.82
N SER A 10 6.10 -36.53 -7.37
CA SER A 10 6.17 -37.00 -8.75
C SER A 10 5.37 -38.26 -9.09
N LEU A 11 4.93 -39.06 -8.11
CA LEU A 11 4.18 -40.29 -8.42
C LEU A 11 2.74 -40.00 -8.88
N ASP A 12 2.15 -38.89 -8.43
CA ASP A 12 0.75 -38.53 -8.74
C ASP A 12 0.60 -37.14 -9.41
N ALA A 13 1.68 -36.35 -9.51
CA ALA A 13 1.65 -35.05 -10.18
C ALA A 13 1.58 -35.20 -11.69
N ASN A 14 0.46 -34.78 -12.28
CA ASN A 14 0.19 -34.93 -13.71
C ASN A 14 0.50 -33.67 -14.55
N VAL A 15 1.02 -32.61 -13.92
CA VAL A 15 1.40 -31.36 -14.59
C VAL A 15 2.81 -30.96 -14.16
N VAL A 16 3.60 -30.45 -15.12
CA VAL A 16 4.89 -29.80 -14.89
C VAL A 16 4.80 -28.36 -15.36
N LEU A 17 4.96 -27.42 -14.42
CA LEU A 17 5.06 -26.00 -14.74
C LEU A 17 6.53 -25.62 -14.92
N GLY A 18 6.85 -24.93 -16.01
CA GLY A 18 8.17 -24.37 -16.28
C GLY A 18 8.18 -22.86 -16.04
N ALA A 19 9.05 -22.40 -15.15
CA ALA A 19 9.36 -20.99 -14.97
C ALA A 19 10.17 -20.43 -16.14
N LYS A 20 10.18 -19.11 -16.27
CA LYS A 20 10.99 -18.38 -17.25
C LYS A 20 12.49 -18.67 -17.15
N ASP A 21 12.99 -18.92 -15.95
CA ASP A 21 14.38 -19.28 -15.67
C ASP A 21 14.66 -20.80 -15.75
N HIS A 22 13.74 -21.56 -16.36
CA HIS A 22 13.83 -23.00 -16.58
C HIS A 22 13.83 -23.87 -15.31
N THR A 23 13.36 -23.30 -14.19
CA THR A 23 13.00 -24.09 -13.01
C THR A 23 11.69 -24.80 -13.24
N LEU A 24 11.62 -26.08 -12.86
CA LEU A 24 10.45 -26.93 -13.09
C LEU A 24 9.76 -27.28 -11.77
N PHE A 25 8.43 -27.29 -11.80
CA PHE A 25 7.58 -27.54 -10.62
C PHE A 25 6.59 -28.66 -10.95
N HIS A 26 6.63 -29.77 -10.21
CA HIS A 26 5.56 -30.76 -10.28
C HIS A 26 4.37 -30.32 -9.44
N ILE A 27 3.18 -30.34 -10.04
CA ILE A 27 1.93 -30.02 -9.37
C ILE A 27 0.78 -30.86 -9.89
N HIS A 28 -0.24 -31.07 -9.05
CA HIS A 28 -1.47 -31.72 -9.48
C HIS A 28 -2.36 -30.72 -10.22
N SER A 29 -2.86 -31.14 -11.39
CA SER A 29 -3.89 -30.39 -12.12
C SER A 29 -5.12 -30.06 -11.26
N TRP A 30 -5.48 -30.94 -10.31
CA TRP A 30 -6.59 -30.69 -9.38
C TRP A 30 -6.39 -29.40 -8.57
N THR A 31 -5.21 -29.22 -7.97
CA THR A 31 -4.88 -28.00 -7.22
C THR A 31 -5.03 -26.78 -8.10
N LEU A 32 -4.44 -26.79 -9.29
CA LEU A 32 -4.50 -25.67 -10.25
C LEU A 32 -5.95 -25.35 -10.70
N LYS A 33 -6.77 -26.37 -11.03
CA LYS A 33 -8.18 -26.16 -11.43
C LYS A 33 -9.05 -25.59 -10.31
N MET A 34 -8.76 -25.98 -9.07
CA MET A 34 -9.52 -25.55 -7.91
C MET A 34 -9.19 -24.11 -7.53
N THR A 35 -7.92 -23.71 -7.66
CA THR A 35 -7.43 -22.43 -7.13
C THR A 35 -7.19 -21.35 -8.19
N SER A 36 -7.23 -21.69 -9.48
CA SER A 36 -7.08 -20.76 -10.60
C SER A 36 -8.17 -20.94 -11.65
N GLY A 37 -8.85 -19.83 -11.99
CA GLY A 37 -9.82 -19.79 -13.09
C GLY A 37 -9.18 -19.98 -14.47
N TRP A 38 -7.98 -19.43 -14.65
CA TRP A 38 -7.20 -19.56 -15.88
C TRP A 38 -6.83 -21.02 -16.15
N PHE A 39 -6.24 -21.73 -15.17
CA PHE A 39 -5.90 -23.15 -15.32
C PHE A 39 -7.15 -24.03 -15.49
N ARG A 40 -8.25 -23.72 -14.78
CA ARG A 40 -9.52 -24.42 -14.98
C ARG A 40 -9.98 -24.34 -16.44
N SER A 41 -9.91 -23.16 -17.02
CA SER A 41 -10.26 -22.91 -18.42
C SER A 41 -9.30 -23.64 -19.37
N LEU A 42 -7.98 -23.52 -19.14
CA LEU A 42 -6.95 -24.20 -19.92
C LEU A 42 -7.18 -25.71 -20.00
N PHE A 43 -7.38 -26.36 -18.85
CA PHE A 43 -7.57 -27.81 -18.79
C PHE A 43 -8.97 -28.29 -19.22
N SER A 44 -9.90 -27.37 -19.53
CA SER A 44 -11.21 -27.71 -20.09
C SER A 44 -11.20 -27.76 -21.62
N MET A 45 -10.16 -27.22 -22.25
CA MET A 45 -10.03 -27.20 -23.71
C MET A 45 -9.72 -28.60 -24.25
N PRO A 46 -10.21 -28.95 -25.47
CA PRO A 46 -9.87 -30.22 -26.10
C PRO A 46 -8.37 -30.31 -26.36
N GLN A 47 -7.67 -31.26 -25.73
CA GLN A 47 -6.26 -31.51 -26.01
C GLN A 47 -6.12 -32.13 -27.40
N GLN A 48 -5.31 -31.51 -28.27
CA GLN A 48 -5.14 -31.96 -29.65
C GLN A 48 -4.41 -33.31 -29.78
N ASN A 49 -3.72 -33.79 -28.74
CA ASN A 49 -3.07 -35.10 -28.69
C ASN A 49 -2.83 -35.54 -27.23
N PRO A 50 -3.75 -36.28 -26.60
CA PRO A 50 -3.49 -36.86 -25.29
C PRO A 50 -2.48 -38.01 -25.45
N LEU A 51 -1.20 -37.73 -25.19
CA LEU A 51 -0.19 -38.78 -25.02
C LEU A 51 -0.51 -39.49 -23.69
N PRO A 52 -0.89 -40.78 -23.69
CA PRO A 52 -1.15 -41.49 -22.45
C PRO A 52 0.15 -41.54 -21.63
N ASN A 53 0.07 -41.20 -20.35
CA ASN A 53 1.14 -41.33 -19.34
C ASN A 53 2.27 -40.27 -19.34
N HIS A 54 2.16 -39.17 -20.09
CA HIS A 54 3.10 -38.05 -19.95
C HIS A 54 2.48 -36.88 -19.18
N PRO A 55 3.22 -36.28 -18.21
CA PRO A 55 2.74 -35.09 -17.52
C PRO A 55 2.61 -33.93 -18.51
N GLU A 56 1.53 -33.17 -18.40
CA GLU A 56 1.28 -31.99 -19.23
C GLU A 56 2.29 -30.91 -18.86
N PHE A 57 3.08 -30.45 -19.83
CA PHE A 57 4.13 -29.46 -19.62
C PHE A 57 3.64 -28.07 -20.04
N ILE A 58 3.68 -27.11 -19.11
CA ILE A 58 3.18 -25.74 -19.32
C ILE A 58 4.28 -24.75 -18.95
N ASN A 59 4.73 -23.94 -19.91
CA ASN A 59 5.65 -22.84 -19.66
C ASN A 59 4.89 -21.58 -19.27
N LEU A 60 5.40 -20.89 -18.25
CA LEU A 60 4.87 -19.64 -17.71
C LEU A 60 5.93 -18.53 -17.84
N ASP A 61 5.49 -17.26 -17.81
CA ASP A 61 6.35 -16.09 -18.04
C ASP A 61 7.08 -15.61 -16.77
N GLU A 62 6.73 -16.17 -15.62
CA GLU A 62 7.15 -15.76 -14.29
C GLU A 62 8.41 -16.52 -13.89
N ASP A 63 9.27 -15.86 -13.12
CA ASP A 63 10.47 -16.48 -12.58
C ASP A 63 10.16 -17.54 -11.52
N SER A 64 11.16 -18.34 -11.17
CA SER A 64 11.03 -19.41 -10.19
C SER A 64 10.58 -18.91 -8.82
N HIS A 65 11.02 -17.72 -8.40
CA HIS A 65 10.71 -17.15 -7.10
C HIS A 65 9.21 -16.78 -6.97
N THR A 66 8.68 -16.11 -7.99
CA THR A 66 7.27 -15.71 -8.07
C THR A 66 6.39 -16.95 -8.14
N LEU A 67 6.74 -17.93 -8.98
CA LEU A 67 5.98 -19.17 -9.08
C LEU A 67 6.06 -20.01 -7.81
N GLU A 68 7.24 -20.17 -7.22
CA GLU A 68 7.38 -20.89 -5.94
C GLU A 68 6.45 -20.30 -4.89
N SER A 69 6.49 -18.98 -4.72
CA SER A 69 5.67 -18.27 -3.73
C SER A 69 4.18 -18.48 -3.98
N LEU A 70 3.70 -18.33 -5.22
CA LEU A 70 2.30 -18.63 -5.55
C LEU A 70 1.96 -20.09 -5.27
N LEU A 71 2.78 -21.04 -5.71
CA LEU A 71 2.51 -22.47 -5.55
C LEU A 71 2.50 -22.89 -4.08
N LEU A 72 3.35 -22.31 -3.22
CA LEU A 72 3.31 -22.53 -1.77
C LEU A 72 1.95 -22.10 -1.21
N MET A 73 1.44 -20.93 -1.61
CA MET A 73 0.12 -20.43 -1.19
C MET A 73 -1.02 -21.34 -1.69
N LEU A 74 -0.97 -21.79 -2.95
CA LEU A 74 -2.01 -22.63 -3.55
C LEU A 74 -2.06 -24.03 -2.93
N CYS A 75 -0.92 -24.58 -2.54
CA CYS A 75 -0.80 -25.90 -1.95
C CYS A 75 -0.98 -25.91 -0.42
N GLY A 76 -1.19 -24.76 0.21
CA GLY A 76 -1.28 -24.67 1.68
C GLY A 76 0.02 -25.05 2.38
N LEU A 77 1.16 -24.83 1.73
CA LEU A 77 2.49 -25.08 2.27
C LEU A 77 3.01 -23.84 3.02
N PRO A 78 4.05 -23.97 3.85
CA PRO A 78 4.67 -22.83 4.53
C PRO A 78 5.07 -21.74 3.53
N VAL A 79 4.52 -20.54 3.72
CA VAL A 79 4.74 -19.39 2.83
C VAL A 79 5.90 -18.56 3.36
N ASN A 80 6.82 -18.17 2.47
CA ASN A 80 7.93 -17.29 2.82
C ASN A 80 7.40 -15.88 3.12
N PRO A 81 7.94 -15.17 4.13
CA PRO A 81 7.58 -13.78 4.37
C PRO A 81 7.91 -12.91 3.15
N LEU A 82 6.98 -12.03 2.77
CA LEU A 82 7.23 -11.04 1.72
C LEU A 82 8.08 -9.91 2.30
N THR A 83 9.12 -9.52 1.58
CA THR A 83 10.14 -8.58 2.11
C THR A 83 10.19 -7.25 1.38
N SER A 84 9.62 -7.17 0.17
CA SER A 84 9.64 -5.96 -0.66
C SER A 84 8.34 -5.77 -1.44
N TYR A 85 8.05 -4.52 -1.82
CA TYR A 85 6.88 -4.24 -2.68
C TYR A 85 7.10 -4.66 -4.14
N ASP A 86 8.34 -4.79 -4.60
CA ASP A 86 8.62 -5.34 -5.93
C ASP A 86 8.17 -6.81 -6.02
N GLU A 87 8.41 -7.58 -4.96
CA GLU A 87 7.92 -8.96 -4.81
C GLU A 87 6.38 -9.00 -4.74
N VAL A 88 5.77 -8.11 -3.94
CA VAL A 88 4.31 -7.99 -3.84
C VAL A 88 3.68 -7.67 -5.19
N ASP A 89 4.24 -6.73 -5.95
CA ASP A 89 3.74 -6.34 -7.26
C ASP A 89 3.86 -7.47 -8.28
N ALA A 90 5.00 -8.19 -8.29
CA ALA A 90 5.18 -9.37 -9.15
C ALA A 90 4.16 -10.47 -8.83
N LEU A 91 3.94 -10.76 -7.55
CA LEU A 91 2.98 -11.78 -7.11
C LEU A 91 1.54 -11.40 -7.43
N LEU A 92 1.15 -10.15 -7.19
CA LEU A 92 -0.20 -9.68 -7.51
C LEU A 92 -0.46 -9.68 -9.01
N PHE A 93 0.52 -9.24 -9.81
CA PHE A 93 0.40 -9.29 -11.26
C PHE A 93 0.20 -10.73 -11.77
N ALA A 94 1.02 -11.67 -11.29
CA ALA A 94 0.90 -13.07 -11.66
C ALA A 94 -0.41 -13.71 -11.15
N ALA A 95 -0.82 -13.42 -9.92
CA ALA A 95 -2.05 -13.94 -9.35
C ALA A 95 -3.30 -13.40 -10.06
N GLU A 96 -3.30 -12.13 -10.49
CA GLU A 96 -4.35 -11.56 -11.34
C GLU A 96 -4.36 -12.22 -12.72
N LYS A 97 -3.19 -12.34 -13.38
CA LYS A 97 -3.02 -12.97 -14.69
C LYS A 97 -3.57 -14.40 -14.72
N TYR A 98 -3.32 -15.16 -13.66
CA TYR A 98 -3.76 -16.55 -13.54
C TYR A 98 -5.09 -16.71 -12.79
N GLU A 99 -5.82 -15.62 -12.51
CA GLU A 99 -7.13 -15.65 -11.83
C GLU A 99 -7.11 -16.45 -10.51
N MET A 100 -6.17 -16.12 -9.63
CA MET A 100 -5.89 -16.81 -8.36
C MET A 100 -6.33 -15.98 -7.14
N PRO A 101 -7.63 -15.99 -6.76
CA PRO A 101 -8.14 -15.17 -5.66
C PRO A 101 -7.58 -15.55 -4.28
N GLY A 102 -7.16 -16.80 -4.08
CA GLY A 102 -6.55 -17.29 -2.84
C GLY A 102 -5.23 -16.56 -2.52
N PRO A 103 -4.21 -16.66 -3.40
CA PRO A 103 -2.98 -15.88 -3.29
C PRO A 103 -3.20 -14.37 -3.12
N ILE A 104 -4.10 -13.75 -3.89
CA ILE A 104 -4.43 -12.32 -3.74
C ILE A 104 -4.89 -12.01 -2.30
N SER A 105 -5.75 -12.86 -1.74
CA SER A 105 -6.25 -12.69 -0.37
C SER A 105 -5.14 -12.87 0.67
N LEU A 106 -4.20 -13.80 0.45
CA LEU A 106 -3.09 -14.03 1.37
C LEU A 106 -2.05 -12.90 1.30
N ILE A 107 -1.72 -12.41 0.10
CA ILE A 107 -0.84 -11.25 -0.09
C ILE A 107 -1.41 -10.03 0.66
N ARG A 108 -2.72 -9.78 0.56
CA ARG A 108 -3.40 -8.70 1.31
C ARG A 108 -3.18 -8.78 2.82
N VAL A 109 -3.09 -9.98 3.39
CA VAL A 109 -2.78 -10.15 4.82
C VAL A 109 -1.28 -9.93 5.08
N LEU A 110 -0.41 -10.43 4.21
CA LEU A 110 1.04 -10.36 4.39
C LEU A 110 1.57 -8.93 4.28
N ILE A 111 1.05 -8.08 3.39
CA ILE A 111 1.47 -6.67 3.30
C ILE A 111 1.18 -5.86 4.57
N MET A 112 0.26 -6.34 5.42
CA MET A 112 -0.08 -5.73 6.71
C MET A 112 0.86 -6.18 7.84
N THR A 113 2.01 -6.77 7.50
CA THR A 113 3.03 -7.20 8.46
C THR A 113 4.38 -6.53 8.17
N PRO A 114 5.25 -6.33 9.17
CA PRO A 114 6.61 -5.84 8.93
C PRO A 114 7.41 -6.78 8.02
N PRO A 115 8.29 -6.25 7.15
CA PRO A 115 8.67 -4.83 7.03
C PRO A 115 7.77 -4.00 6.10
N LEU A 116 6.78 -4.63 5.44
CA LEU A 116 5.95 -3.96 4.44
C LEU A 116 5.00 -2.93 5.04
N LEU A 117 4.52 -3.19 6.26
CA LEU A 117 3.64 -2.28 7.01
C LEU A 117 4.30 -0.92 7.28
N ASP A 118 5.64 -0.87 7.37
CA ASP A 118 6.42 0.34 7.68
C ASP A 118 6.63 1.24 6.45
N GLN A 119 6.07 0.87 5.30
CA GLN A 119 6.17 1.63 4.05
C GLN A 119 4.77 2.09 3.59
N PRO A 120 4.17 3.06 4.28
CA PRO A 120 2.75 3.39 4.10
C PRO A 120 2.41 3.90 2.69
N LEU A 121 3.34 4.54 1.99
CA LEU A 121 3.10 5.01 0.62
C LEU A 121 2.99 3.86 -0.38
N HIS A 122 3.84 2.84 -0.23
CA HIS A 122 3.76 1.64 -1.05
C HIS A 122 2.52 0.79 -0.68
N LEU A 123 2.21 0.68 0.61
CA LEU A 123 1.00 0.01 1.09
C LEU A 123 -0.26 0.67 0.49
N TYR A 124 -0.32 2.00 0.54
CA TYR A 124 -1.40 2.77 -0.06
C TYR A 124 -1.51 2.51 -1.57
N ALA A 125 -0.38 2.42 -2.27
CA ALA A 125 -0.35 2.13 -3.70
C ALA A 125 -0.89 0.73 -4.05
N ALA A 126 -0.40 -0.30 -3.37
CA ALA A 126 -0.88 -1.66 -3.57
C ALA A 126 -2.37 -1.77 -3.22
N ALA A 127 -2.78 -1.24 -2.07
CA ALA A 127 -4.15 -1.32 -1.60
C ALA A 127 -5.15 -0.58 -2.50
N THR A 128 -4.80 0.61 -2.99
CA THR A 128 -5.66 1.36 -3.91
C THR A 128 -5.74 0.71 -5.30
N ARG A 129 -4.64 0.13 -5.80
CA ARG A 129 -4.64 -0.64 -7.06
C ARG A 129 -5.56 -1.86 -6.98
N CYS A 130 -5.53 -2.58 -5.86
CA CYS A 130 -6.32 -3.80 -5.66
C CYS A 130 -7.72 -3.54 -5.06
N GLY A 131 -8.11 -2.28 -4.83
CA GLY A 131 -9.42 -1.93 -4.26
C GLY A 131 -9.61 -2.32 -2.78
N TRP A 132 -8.52 -2.52 -2.04
CA TRP A 132 -8.51 -2.87 -0.62
C TRP A 132 -8.71 -1.64 0.26
N LYS A 133 -9.98 -1.25 0.43
CA LYS A 133 -10.37 0.02 1.06
C LYS A 133 -9.87 0.19 2.50
N GLU A 134 -9.88 -0.87 3.31
CA GLU A 134 -9.47 -0.76 4.72
C GLU A 134 -7.97 -0.58 4.87
N GLU A 135 -7.18 -1.27 4.06
CA GLU A 135 -5.73 -1.19 4.02
C GLU A 135 -5.29 0.16 3.45
N ALA A 136 -5.96 0.63 2.39
CA ALA A 136 -5.73 1.97 1.85
C ALA A 136 -6.05 3.05 2.90
N ARG A 137 -7.16 2.90 3.64
CA ARG A 137 -7.52 3.80 4.74
C ARG A 137 -6.45 3.77 5.84
N HIS A 138 -6.02 2.57 6.26
CA HIS A 138 -4.98 2.41 7.27
C HIS A 138 -3.68 3.12 6.86
N ALA A 139 -3.21 2.86 5.65
CA ALA A 139 -2.01 3.49 5.10
C ALA A 139 -2.16 5.01 4.99
N SER A 140 -3.31 5.51 4.55
CA SER A 140 -3.56 6.96 4.40
C SER A 140 -3.46 7.74 5.72
N VAL A 141 -3.79 7.11 6.85
CA VAL A 141 -3.64 7.73 8.18
C VAL A 141 -2.16 7.88 8.53
N GLN A 142 -1.34 6.88 8.23
CA GLN A 142 0.11 6.95 8.47
C GLN A 142 0.79 7.96 7.54
N LEU A 143 0.29 8.12 6.31
CA LEU A 143 0.80 9.11 5.35
C LEU A 143 0.69 10.56 5.83
N LEU A 144 -0.17 10.86 6.81
CA LEU A 144 -0.25 12.18 7.43
C LEU A 144 1.06 12.60 8.12
N ALA A 145 1.90 11.64 8.49
CA ALA A 145 3.22 11.89 9.06
C ALA A 145 4.27 12.27 7.99
N LEU A 146 3.96 12.08 6.70
CA LEU A 146 4.89 12.29 5.58
C LEU A 146 4.54 13.55 4.79
N ASN A 147 5.59 14.24 4.35
CA ASN A 147 5.46 15.30 3.37
C ASN A 147 5.41 14.71 1.96
N ILE A 148 4.20 14.45 1.46
CA ILE A 148 3.98 13.86 0.13
C ILE A 148 4.46 14.73 -1.05
N TYR A 149 4.85 15.99 -0.81
CA TYR A 149 5.34 16.91 -1.83
C TYR A 149 6.85 16.80 -2.07
N THR A 150 7.58 16.01 -1.26
CA THR A 150 9.01 15.79 -1.44
C THR A 150 9.30 15.02 -2.74
N GLN A 151 10.47 15.29 -3.34
CA GLN A 151 10.87 14.66 -4.61
C GLN A 151 11.03 13.13 -4.47
N GLU A 152 11.44 12.67 -3.28
CA GLU A 152 11.64 11.25 -2.96
C GLU A 152 10.38 10.39 -3.19
N HIS A 153 9.20 10.94 -2.93
CA HIS A 153 7.94 10.20 -3.04
C HIS A 153 7.34 10.23 -4.45
N GLN A 154 7.83 11.09 -5.33
CA GLN A 154 7.28 11.23 -6.69
C GLN A 154 7.26 9.95 -7.52
N PRO A 155 8.29 9.08 -7.50
CA PRO A 155 8.27 7.84 -8.28
C PRO A 155 7.07 6.96 -7.94
N ILE A 156 6.72 6.83 -6.66
CA ILE A 156 5.60 6.01 -6.20
C ILE A 156 4.27 6.71 -6.48
N LEU A 157 4.18 8.02 -6.22
CA LEU A 157 2.99 8.81 -6.49
C LEU A 157 2.60 8.79 -7.99
N ARG A 158 3.58 8.72 -8.90
CA ARG A 158 3.33 8.60 -10.35
C ARG A 158 2.81 7.22 -10.77
N LYS A 159 3.05 6.17 -9.98
CA LYS A 159 2.50 4.83 -10.22
C LYS A 159 1.03 4.71 -9.79
N LEU A 160 0.57 5.58 -8.89
CA LEU A 160 -0.81 5.63 -8.46
C LEU A 160 -1.73 6.08 -9.60
N HIS A 161 -2.96 5.58 -9.60
CA HIS A 161 -4.00 6.16 -10.43
C HIS A 161 -4.39 7.55 -9.92
N MET A 162 -4.88 8.40 -10.81
CA MET A 162 -5.19 9.80 -10.50
C MET A 162 -6.17 9.96 -9.33
N GLY A 163 -7.17 9.08 -9.21
CA GLY A 163 -8.12 9.06 -8.10
C GLY A 163 -7.43 8.96 -6.73
N ALA A 164 -6.58 7.96 -6.52
CA ALA A 164 -5.83 7.78 -5.28
C ALA A 164 -4.92 8.98 -4.94
N VAL A 165 -4.27 9.58 -5.94
CA VAL A 165 -3.47 10.80 -5.72
C VAL A 165 -4.34 11.96 -5.26
N LEU A 166 -5.49 12.17 -5.90
CA LEU A 166 -6.44 13.23 -5.54
C LEU A 166 -7.03 12.99 -4.15
N ASP A 167 -7.39 11.75 -3.80
CA ASP A 167 -7.90 11.39 -2.48
C ASP A 167 -6.88 11.70 -1.38
N LEU A 168 -5.61 11.35 -1.62
CA LEU A 168 -4.52 11.65 -0.70
C LEU A 168 -4.27 13.16 -0.58
N MET A 169 -4.22 13.89 -1.69
CA MET A 169 -4.08 15.36 -1.69
C MET A 169 -5.24 16.03 -0.95
N ASN A 170 -6.47 15.59 -1.19
CA ASN A 170 -7.66 16.10 -0.52
C ASN A 170 -7.62 15.81 0.99
N LEU A 171 -7.16 14.62 1.39
CA LEU A 171 -6.97 14.30 2.81
C LEU A 171 -6.00 15.28 3.48
N HIS A 172 -4.85 15.54 2.85
CA HIS A 172 -3.84 16.46 3.38
C HIS A 172 -4.37 17.91 3.42
N HIS A 173 -4.99 18.35 2.33
CA HIS A 173 -5.58 19.68 2.20
C HIS A 173 -6.68 19.92 3.24
N ASN A 174 -7.63 19.00 3.38
CA ASN A 174 -8.77 19.13 4.29
C ASN A 174 -8.33 19.18 5.75
N ARG A 175 -7.28 18.44 6.15
CA ARG A 175 -6.76 18.52 7.53
C ARG A 175 -6.11 19.86 7.82
N ARG A 176 -5.28 20.36 6.91
CA ARG A 176 -4.68 21.69 7.00
C ARG A 176 -5.75 22.79 7.06
N GLU A 177 -6.72 22.71 6.17
CA GLU A 177 -7.81 23.69 6.11
C GLU A 177 -8.68 23.64 7.37
N GLY A 178 -8.95 22.44 7.88
CA GLY A 178 -9.65 22.24 9.14
C GLY A 178 -8.95 22.93 10.32
N ILE A 179 -7.63 22.79 10.47
CA ILE A 179 -6.90 23.50 11.54
C ILE A 179 -6.94 25.02 11.34
N ARG A 180 -6.80 25.48 10.09
CA ARG A 180 -6.82 26.90 9.75
C ARG A 180 -8.16 27.51 10.10
N GLN A 181 -9.25 26.81 9.79
CA GLN A 181 -10.60 27.24 10.13
C GLN A 181 -10.78 27.29 11.65
N ARG A 182 -10.42 26.20 12.37
CA ARG A 182 -10.54 26.14 13.84
C ARG A 182 -9.77 27.25 14.55
N LEU A 183 -8.56 27.59 14.09
CA LEU A 183 -7.77 28.70 14.65
C LEU A 183 -8.36 30.09 14.37
N ASN A 184 -9.39 30.19 13.51
CA ASN A 184 -10.14 31.41 13.23
C ASN A 184 -11.56 31.39 13.81
N GLU A 185 -11.90 30.39 14.63
CA GLU A 185 -13.15 30.28 15.37
C GLU A 185 -12.93 30.58 16.86
N ARG A 186 -14.01 30.88 17.59
CA ARG A 186 -13.94 31.04 19.06
C ARG A 186 -13.49 29.72 19.71
N PRO A 187 -12.68 29.75 20.79
CA PRO A 187 -12.28 30.91 21.60
C PRO A 187 -11.06 31.69 21.05
N PHE A 188 -10.48 31.29 19.92
CA PHE A 188 -9.29 31.92 19.37
C PHE A 188 -9.56 33.30 18.75
N VAL A 189 -8.52 34.13 18.68
CA VAL A 189 -8.64 35.47 18.09
C VAL A 189 -8.79 35.36 16.56
N THR A 190 -9.91 35.90 16.07
CA THR A 190 -10.30 35.89 14.65
C THR A 190 -9.59 36.99 13.83
N ARG A 191 -9.66 36.91 12.50
CA ARG A 191 -8.88 37.76 11.55
C ARG A 191 -9.11 39.28 11.68
N SER A 192 -10.18 39.75 12.33
CA SER A 192 -10.73 41.09 12.03
C SER A 192 -10.93 42.05 13.21
N THR A 193 -10.58 41.70 14.45
CA THR A 193 -10.83 42.64 15.56
C THR A 193 -9.53 43.18 16.11
N THR A 194 -9.34 44.50 16.01
CA THR A 194 -8.66 45.24 17.09
C THR A 194 -9.39 44.89 18.37
N ALA A 195 -8.97 43.82 19.06
CA ALA A 195 -9.60 43.46 20.31
C ALA A 195 -9.14 44.49 21.33
N SER A 196 -10.08 45.25 21.87
CA SER A 196 -9.80 46.06 23.04
C SER A 196 -10.07 45.20 24.27
N CYS A 197 -9.16 45.24 25.24
CA CYS A 197 -9.39 44.60 26.53
C CYS A 197 -10.72 45.15 27.12
N PRO A 198 -11.71 44.30 27.46
CA PRO A 198 -13.00 44.77 27.96
C PRO A 198 -12.90 45.53 29.29
N ARG A 199 -11.79 45.36 30.03
CA ARG A 199 -11.56 46.02 31.32
C ARG A 199 -10.89 47.39 31.18
N CYS A 200 -9.79 47.49 30.41
CA CYS A 200 -8.98 48.72 30.33
C CYS A 200 -9.05 49.43 28.96
N ARG A 201 -9.78 48.87 27.99
CA ARG A 201 -9.95 49.36 26.60
C ARG A 201 -8.68 49.46 25.76
N TRP A 202 -7.52 49.03 26.29
CA TRP A 202 -6.27 48.97 25.54
C TRP A 202 -6.41 48.06 24.32
N LYS A 203 -5.86 48.50 23.19
CA LYS A 203 -5.76 47.68 21.99
C LYS A 203 -4.79 46.54 22.26
N VAL A 204 -5.27 45.31 22.09
CA VAL A 204 -4.42 44.12 22.14
C VAL A 204 -3.80 43.97 20.76
N ASP A 205 -2.46 43.95 20.71
CA ASP A 205 -1.75 43.56 19.50
C ASP A 205 -1.82 42.04 19.37
N HIS A 206 -2.25 41.58 18.20
CA HIS A 206 -2.37 40.16 17.87
C HIS A 206 -1.34 39.72 16.83
N ARG A 207 -0.28 40.51 16.62
CA ARG A 207 0.79 40.16 15.67
C ARG A 207 1.37 38.78 15.98
N THR A 208 1.84 38.56 17.21
CA THR A 208 2.42 37.27 17.64
C THR A 208 1.47 36.10 17.39
N TRP A 209 0.20 36.25 17.77
CA TRP A 209 -0.84 35.23 17.50
C TRP A 209 -1.03 34.96 16.00
N ARG A 210 -0.96 36.00 15.17
CA ARG A 210 -1.11 35.87 13.72
C ARG A 210 0.04 35.10 13.10
N GLU A 211 1.27 35.39 13.53
CA GLU A 211 2.48 34.67 13.11
C GLU A 211 2.44 33.21 13.58
N LEU A 212 2.03 32.96 14.83
CA LEU A 212 1.88 31.61 15.36
C LEU A 212 0.85 30.80 14.56
N LYS A 213 -0.32 31.37 14.25
CA LYS A 213 -1.32 30.71 13.39
C LYS A 213 -0.75 30.36 12.02
N TYR A 214 0.01 31.29 11.42
CA TYR A 214 0.66 31.05 10.14
C TYR A 214 1.66 29.89 10.25
N ARG A 215 2.51 29.88 11.28
CA ARG A 215 3.48 28.81 11.53
C ARG A 215 2.83 27.45 11.72
N VAL A 216 1.74 27.35 12.49
CA VAL A 216 0.95 26.11 12.65
C VAL A 216 0.40 25.61 11.32
N VAL A 217 -0.15 26.50 10.49
CA VAL A 217 -0.69 26.12 9.17
C VAL A 217 0.43 25.64 8.23
N MET A 218 1.59 26.28 8.26
CA MET A 218 2.76 25.86 7.48
C MET A 218 3.33 24.52 7.95
N GLU A 219 3.32 24.24 9.25
CA GLU A 219 3.71 22.92 9.76
C GLU A 219 2.77 21.83 9.22
N MET A 220 1.47 22.13 9.14
CA MET A 220 0.47 21.24 8.55
C MET A 220 0.57 21.11 7.03
N ASP A 221 1.41 21.89 6.33
CA ASP A 221 1.76 21.62 4.93
C ASP A 221 2.82 20.50 4.82
N VAL A 222 3.64 20.32 5.85
CA VAL A 222 4.74 19.33 5.89
C VAL A 222 4.34 18.05 6.62
N ARG A 223 3.62 18.17 7.75
CA ARG A 223 3.24 17.04 8.61
C ARG A 223 1.81 17.20 9.12
N GLN A 224 0.85 16.73 8.32
CA GLN A 224 -0.59 16.84 8.56
C GLN A 224 -1.09 16.02 9.76
N LEU A 225 -0.23 15.18 10.35
CA LEU A 225 -0.52 14.49 11.61
C LEU A 225 -0.74 15.49 12.75
N GLY A 226 0.02 16.60 12.74
CA GLY A 226 -0.11 17.70 13.70
C GLY A 226 0.48 17.44 15.09
N ASP A 227 1.10 16.29 15.31
CA ASP A 227 1.83 15.92 16.53
C ASP A 227 2.97 16.90 16.85
N MET A 228 3.68 17.36 15.82
CA MET A 228 4.78 18.32 15.99
C MET A 228 4.34 19.73 16.37
N VAL A 229 3.07 20.08 16.21
CA VAL A 229 2.58 21.42 16.54
C VAL A 229 2.69 21.66 18.04
N VAL A 230 2.20 20.73 18.86
CA VAL A 230 2.12 20.91 20.33
C VAL A 230 3.43 20.54 21.01
N ASP A 231 4.09 19.48 20.56
CA ASP A 231 5.27 18.93 21.24
C ASP A 231 6.52 19.80 21.01
N VAL A 232 6.95 19.93 19.76
CA VAL A 232 8.18 20.63 19.38
C VAL A 232 7.89 22.08 18.96
N GLY A 233 6.75 22.30 18.31
CA GLY A 233 6.42 23.59 17.71
C GLY A 233 6.21 24.67 18.75
N LEU A 234 5.16 24.53 19.57
CA LEU A 234 4.80 25.54 20.58
C LEU A 234 5.88 25.80 21.64
N THR A 235 6.82 24.87 21.83
CA THR A 235 7.91 25.02 22.81
C THR A 235 9.16 25.68 22.20
N GLY A 236 9.40 25.50 20.90
CA GLY A 236 10.62 25.95 20.23
C GLY A 236 10.45 27.11 19.24
N TRP A 237 9.22 27.41 18.80
CA TRP A 237 8.98 28.47 17.81
C TRP A 237 9.10 29.87 18.45
N PRO A 238 9.88 30.79 17.85
CA PRO A 238 9.96 32.17 18.33
C PRO A 238 8.59 32.86 18.46
N GLU A 239 7.66 32.51 17.58
CA GLU A 239 6.28 33.02 17.56
C GLU A 239 5.43 32.54 18.76
N ALA A 240 5.85 31.49 19.45
CA ALA A 240 5.14 30.93 20.61
C ALA A 240 5.67 31.45 21.96
N ILE A 241 6.88 32.03 21.97
CA ILE A 241 7.57 32.50 23.19
C ILE A 241 7.35 34.01 23.42
N ALA A 242 6.89 34.73 22.40
CA ALA A 242 6.78 36.20 22.36
C ALA A 242 5.53 36.79 23.01
#